data_AF-A0A1M6TKG4-F1
#
_entry.id   AF-A0A1M6TKG4-F1
#
_cell.length_a   1.000
_cell.length_b   1.000
_cell.length_c   1.000
_cell.angle_alpha   90.00
_cell.angle_beta   90.00
_cell.angle_gamma   90.00
#
_symmetry.space_group_name_H-M   'P 1'
#
loop_
_entity.id
_entity.type
_entity.pdbx_description
1 polymer ?
#
loop_
_entity_poly.entity_id
_entity_poly.type
_entity_poly.pdbx_seq_one_letter_code
_entity_poly.pdbx_strand_id
1 'polypeptide(L)'
;MARIVFDDFRSIADMLHSKENRRTSFAVFNKMIEEGAFWVSETITQNKKDFQEIQKLQAQINKRKADLLYENLDLIWRNREKIKNTPRYATIDVSYAVDGGGAYVGPLRKSRAYCVQGHFLKIYLNLKMLLEIWENNDNFREPCTCGGSAFVRWISGSPLSGVCYWKAVCPQCLSTISGNGGNFLARYTCVVGILSKNFEEFAEKFQEK
;
A
#
# COMPACT_ATOMS: atom_id res chain seq x y z
N MET A 1 -33.23 10.70 9.14
CA MET A 1 -33.13 9.66 8.10
C MET A 1 -33.51 8.32 8.73
N ALA A 2 -34.56 7.67 8.21
CA ALA A 2 -34.98 6.36 8.68
C ALA A 2 -34.06 5.26 8.11
N ARG A 3 -33.69 4.27 8.93
CA ARG A 3 -32.83 3.14 8.55
C ARG A 3 -33.65 1.86 8.65
N ILE A 4 -33.78 1.14 7.55
CA ILE A 4 -34.39 -0.20 7.51
C ILE A 4 -33.25 -1.21 7.56
N VAL A 5 -33.27 -2.12 8.52
CA VAL A 5 -32.26 -3.18 8.72
C VAL A 5 -32.87 -4.50 8.22
N PHE A 6 -32.14 -5.23 7.38
CA PHE A 6 -32.55 -6.52 6.83
C PHE A 6 -31.74 -7.64 7.49
N ASP A 7 -32.43 -8.66 8.00
CA ASP A 7 -31.85 -9.92 8.48
C ASP A 7 -31.87 -10.91 7.31
N ASP A 8 -30.71 -11.15 6.70
CA ASP A 8 -30.55 -11.96 5.48
C ASP A 8 -30.87 -13.46 5.69
N PHE A 9 -31.11 -13.89 6.94
CA PHE A 9 -31.53 -15.26 7.27
C PHE A 9 -33.05 -15.45 7.32
N ARG A 10 -33.83 -14.40 7.12
CA ARG A 10 -35.30 -14.44 7.18
C ARG A 10 -35.92 -14.15 5.83
N SER A 11 -37.05 -14.80 5.53
CA SER A 11 -37.77 -14.53 4.29
C SER A 11 -38.37 -13.12 4.33
N ILE A 12 -38.56 -12.49 3.17
CA ILE A 12 -39.23 -11.18 3.04
C ILE A 12 -40.61 -11.20 3.71
N ALA A 13 -41.29 -12.35 3.70
CA ALA A 13 -42.59 -12.54 4.35
C ALA A 13 -42.50 -12.44 5.88
N ASP A 14 -41.44 -12.98 6.51
CA ASP A 14 -41.24 -12.92 7.97
C ASP A 14 -40.99 -11.48 8.44
N MET A 15 -40.35 -10.66 7.62
CA MET A 15 -40.10 -9.24 7.90
C MET A 15 -41.38 -8.38 7.86
N LEU A 16 -42.27 -8.64 6.91
CA LEU A 16 -43.57 -7.97 6.80
C LEU A 16 -44.48 -8.24 8.01
N HIS A 17 -44.26 -9.36 8.71
CA HIS A 17 -45.01 -9.76 9.90
C HIS A 17 -44.34 -9.38 11.23
N SER A 18 -43.11 -8.86 11.21
CA SER A 18 -42.39 -8.41 12.41
C SER A 18 -43.13 -7.26 13.11
N LYS A 19 -43.15 -7.26 14.45
CA LYS A 19 -43.91 -6.28 15.26
C LYS A 19 -43.46 -4.84 15.02
N GLU A 20 -42.22 -4.60 14.59
CA GLU A 20 -41.68 -3.27 14.28
C GLU A 20 -42.15 -2.73 12.92
N ASN A 21 -42.45 -3.58 11.93
CA ASN A 21 -42.84 -3.16 10.57
C ASN A 21 -44.36 -3.25 10.28
N ARG A 22 -45.19 -3.63 11.25
CA ARG A 22 -46.66 -3.75 11.09
C ARG A 22 -47.40 -2.48 10.64
N ARG A 23 -46.74 -1.33 10.56
CA ARG A 23 -47.37 -0.03 10.22
C ARG A 23 -46.81 0.66 8.97
N THR A 24 -45.82 0.10 8.29
CA THR A 24 -45.34 0.68 7.03
C THR A 24 -46.17 0.13 5.87
N SER A 25 -47.14 0.92 5.40
CA SER A 25 -47.88 0.58 4.18
C SER A 25 -46.95 0.61 2.96
N PHE A 26 -47.30 -0.13 1.91
CA PHE A 26 -46.56 -0.15 0.65
C PHE A 26 -46.36 1.25 0.04
N ALA A 27 -47.28 2.18 0.30
CA ALA A 27 -47.17 3.57 -0.11
C ALA A 27 -46.05 4.33 0.64
N VAL A 28 -45.89 4.10 1.95
CA VAL A 28 -44.79 4.66 2.75
C VAL A 28 -43.44 4.09 2.29
N PHE A 29 -43.43 2.80 1.95
CA PHE A 29 -42.28 2.11 1.40
C PHE A 29 -41.81 2.71 0.05
N ASN A 30 -42.72 2.89 -0.91
CA ASN A 30 -42.38 3.52 -2.19
C ASN A 30 -41.90 4.97 -2.03
N LYS A 31 -42.49 5.72 -1.10
CA LYS A 31 -42.08 7.09 -0.80
C LYS A 31 -40.64 7.15 -0.26
N MET A 32 -40.23 6.19 0.57
CA MET A 32 -38.84 6.10 1.04
C MET A 32 -37.84 5.79 -0.08
N ILE A 33 -38.23 4.98 -1.07
CA ILE A 33 -37.41 4.70 -2.27
C ILE A 33 -37.29 5.95 -3.14
N GLU A 34 -38.39 6.65 -3.37
CA GLU A 34 -38.44 7.91 -4.13
C GLU A 34 -37.65 9.05 -3.44
N GLU A 35 -37.63 9.07 -2.11
CA GLU A 35 -36.83 10.00 -1.30
C GLU A 35 -35.34 9.60 -1.16
N GLY A 36 -34.90 8.52 -1.83
CA GLY A 36 -33.50 8.13 -1.93
C GLY A 36 -32.96 7.32 -0.74
N ALA A 37 -33.80 6.57 -0.02
CA ALA A 37 -33.34 5.69 1.04
C ALA A 37 -32.42 4.59 0.51
N PHE A 38 -31.18 4.54 1.00
CA PHE A 38 -30.19 3.54 0.59
C PHE A 38 -30.39 2.23 1.33
N TRP A 39 -30.53 1.15 0.57
CA TRP A 39 -30.48 -0.23 1.05
C TRP A 39 -29.08 -0.53 1.57
N VAL A 40 -28.94 -0.79 2.87
CA VAL A 40 -27.69 -1.30 3.44
C VAL A 40 -28.04 -2.56 4.22
N SER A 41 -27.78 -3.73 3.63
CA SER A 41 -27.94 -4.99 4.33
C SER A 41 -27.00 -5.03 5.55
N GLU A 42 -27.43 -5.73 6.59
CA GLU A 42 -26.61 -5.92 7.79
C GLU A 42 -25.30 -6.64 7.43
N THR A 43 -25.34 -7.54 6.44
CA THR A 43 -24.17 -8.22 5.86
C THR A 43 -23.20 -7.28 5.16
N ILE A 44 -23.64 -6.29 4.36
CA ILE A 44 -22.74 -5.30 3.76
C ILE A 44 -22.06 -4.45 4.84
N THR A 45 -22.78 -4.15 5.92
CA THR A 45 -22.23 -3.38 7.04
C THR A 45 -21.20 -4.20 7.81
N GLN A 46 -21.47 -5.48 8.05
CA GLN A 46 -20.57 -6.39 8.73
C GLN A 46 -19.32 -6.67 7.87
N ASN A 47 -19.48 -6.97 6.58
CA ASN A 47 -18.37 -7.16 5.64
C ASN A 47 -17.45 -5.93 5.58
N LYS A 48 -18.01 -4.71 5.64
CA LYS A 48 -17.21 -3.47 5.71
C LYS A 48 -16.40 -3.39 7.01
N LYS A 49 -16.98 -3.78 8.15
CA LYS A 49 -16.28 -3.81 9.45
C LYS A 49 -15.16 -4.85 9.43
N ASP A 50 -15.45 -6.07 8.98
CA ASP A 50 -14.48 -7.16 8.91
C ASP A 50 -13.31 -6.78 7.98
N PHE A 51 -13.61 -6.17 6.83
CA PHE A 51 -12.57 -5.67 5.92
C PHE A 51 -11.72 -4.56 6.56
N GLN A 52 -12.32 -3.65 7.32
CA GLN A 52 -11.58 -2.63 8.06
C GLN A 52 -10.70 -3.24 9.16
N GLU A 53 -11.15 -4.28 9.85
CA GLU A 53 -10.36 -4.99 10.85
C GLU A 53 -9.16 -5.72 10.22
N ILE A 54 -9.37 -6.41 9.11
CA ILE A 54 -8.30 -7.05 8.34
C ILE A 54 -7.27 -6.02 7.89
N GLN A 55 -7.71 -4.85 7.39
CA GLN A 55 -6.80 -3.77 7.01
C GLN A 55 -5.97 -3.25 8.20
N LYS A 56 -6.60 -3.07 9.37
CA LYS A 56 -5.89 -2.64 10.58
C LYS A 56 -4.85 -3.66 11.03
N LEU A 57 -5.20 -4.95 11.04
CA LEU A 57 -4.27 -6.03 11.36
C LEU A 57 -3.10 -6.07 10.38
N GLN A 58 -3.37 -5.96 9.09
CA GLN A 58 -2.32 -5.91 8.07
C GLN A 58 -1.40 -4.70 8.25
N ALA A 59 -1.95 -3.53 8.59
CA ALA A 59 -1.16 -2.34 8.88
C ALA A 59 -0.25 -2.54 10.11
N GLN A 60 -0.75 -3.18 11.16
CA GLN A 60 0.07 -3.52 12.35
C GLN A 60 1.19 -4.51 12.00
N ILE A 61 0.91 -5.55 11.21
CA ILE A 61 1.92 -6.51 10.75
C ILE A 61 2.98 -5.79 9.91
N ASN A 62 2.56 -4.96 8.96
CA ASN A 62 3.48 -4.20 8.10
C ASN A 62 4.34 -3.24 8.92
N LYS A 63 3.76 -2.58 9.94
CA LYS A 63 4.51 -1.72 10.85
C LYS A 63 5.60 -2.51 11.59
N ARG A 64 5.26 -3.66 12.19
CA ARG A 64 6.26 -4.53 12.86
C ARG A 64 7.37 -4.98 11.91
N LYS A 65 7.03 -5.35 10.68
CA LYS A 65 8.01 -5.72 9.66
C LYS A 65 8.93 -4.55 9.28
N ALA A 66 8.36 -3.35 9.14
CA ALA A 66 9.14 -2.15 8.87
C ALA A 66 10.07 -1.82 10.04
N ASP A 67 9.58 -1.87 11.28
CA ASP A 67 10.39 -1.62 12.48
C ASP A 67 11.58 -2.59 12.54
N LEU A 68 11.35 -3.90 12.37
CA LEU A 68 12.42 -4.91 12.31
C LEU A 68 13.44 -4.65 11.19
N LEU A 69 12.98 -4.24 10.00
CA LEU A 69 13.86 -3.92 8.88
C LEU A 69 14.73 -2.70 9.19
N TYR A 70 14.15 -1.66 9.80
CA TYR A 70 14.86 -0.42 10.10
C TYR A 70 15.77 -0.51 11.32
N GLU A 71 15.42 -1.36 12.31
CA GLU A 71 16.30 -1.70 13.44
C GLU A 71 17.57 -2.41 12.99
N ASN A 72 17.49 -3.24 11.95
CA ASN A 72 18.60 -4.02 11.41
C ASN A 72 19.17 -3.43 10.11
N LEU A 73 18.88 -2.15 9.83
CA LEU A 73 19.25 -1.51 8.56
C LEU A 73 20.77 -1.48 8.36
N ASP A 74 21.54 -1.36 9.44
CA ASP A 74 23.00 -1.37 9.43
C ASP A 74 23.56 -2.70 8.88
N LEU A 75 23.04 -3.82 9.39
CA LEU A 75 23.42 -5.17 8.99
C LEU A 75 23.02 -5.45 7.55
N ILE A 76 21.81 -5.05 7.16
CA ILE A 76 21.31 -5.17 5.79
C ILE A 76 22.21 -4.37 4.85
N TRP A 77 22.54 -3.13 5.19
CA TRP A 77 23.34 -2.26 4.33
C TRP A 77 24.80 -2.71 4.19
N ARG A 78 25.42 -3.18 5.28
CA ARG A 78 26.78 -3.75 5.26
C ARG A 78 26.87 -5.00 4.40
N ASN A 79 25.82 -5.84 4.38
CA ASN A 79 25.78 -7.09 3.63
C ASN A 79 25.05 -7.00 2.28
N ARG A 80 24.78 -5.78 1.78
CA ARG A 80 23.92 -5.55 0.61
C ARG A 80 24.33 -6.34 -0.63
N GLU A 81 25.62 -6.45 -0.94
CA GLU A 81 26.10 -7.21 -2.11
C GLU A 81 25.76 -8.70 -1.98
N LYS A 82 26.01 -9.28 -0.80
CA LYS A 82 25.68 -10.68 -0.53
C LYS A 82 24.17 -10.93 -0.59
N ILE A 83 23.36 -9.98 -0.10
CA ILE A 83 21.90 -10.03 -0.16
C ILE A 83 21.41 -10.00 -1.60
N LYS A 84 21.89 -9.04 -2.42
CA LYS A 84 21.51 -8.91 -3.84
C LYS A 84 21.84 -10.16 -4.65
N ASN A 85 22.97 -10.80 -4.35
CA ASN A 85 23.45 -11.98 -5.08
C ASN A 85 22.86 -13.31 -4.58
N THR A 86 22.17 -13.33 -3.44
CA THR A 86 21.56 -14.54 -2.89
C THR A 86 20.06 -14.54 -3.16
N PRO A 87 19.52 -15.44 -4.02
CA PRO A 87 18.12 -15.41 -4.43
C PRO A 87 17.12 -15.41 -3.27
N ARG A 88 17.41 -16.17 -2.21
CA ARG A 88 16.55 -16.26 -1.01
C ARG A 88 16.34 -14.91 -0.32
N TYR A 89 17.37 -14.05 -0.27
CA TYR A 89 17.27 -12.76 0.40
C TYR A 89 16.81 -11.66 -0.57
N ALA A 90 17.25 -11.72 -1.82
CA ALA A 90 16.88 -10.77 -2.87
C ALA A 90 15.37 -10.68 -3.10
N THR A 91 14.65 -11.80 -2.99
CA THR A 91 13.21 -11.90 -3.30
C THR A 91 12.29 -11.60 -2.12
N ILE A 92 12.82 -11.28 -0.93
CA ILE A 92 12.02 -10.93 0.24
C ILE A 92 11.16 -9.71 -0.09
N ASP A 93 9.83 -9.82 0.07
CA ASP A 93 8.91 -8.71 -0.09
C ASP A 93 9.16 -7.65 1.00
N VAL A 94 9.42 -6.43 0.57
CA VAL A 94 9.66 -5.24 1.40
C VAL A 94 8.76 -4.10 0.96
N SER A 95 7.59 -4.39 0.40
CA SER A 95 6.58 -3.38 0.07
C SER A 95 6.18 -2.52 1.28
N TYR A 96 6.39 -2.98 2.51
CA TYR A 96 6.16 -2.18 3.71
C TYR A 96 7.30 -1.19 4.03
N ALA A 97 8.47 -1.31 3.39
CA ALA A 97 9.64 -0.51 3.74
C ALA A 97 9.54 0.92 3.23
N VAL A 98 9.02 1.14 2.02
CA VAL A 98 8.86 2.48 1.43
C VAL A 98 7.38 2.82 1.35
N ASP A 99 7.00 4.02 1.77
CA ASP A 99 5.60 4.44 1.75
C ASP A 99 5.39 5.88 1.29
N GLY A 100 4.12 6.25 1.17
CA GLY A 100 3.69 7.61 0.87
C GLY A 100 2.91 7.72 -0.43
N GLY A 101 2.97 8.88 -1.08
CA GLY A 101 2.12 9.16 -2.25
C GLY A 101 1.99 10.65 -2.55
N GLY A 102 1.43 10.93 -3.72
CA GLY A 102 1.31 12.30 -4.22
C GLY A 102 -0.13 12.72 -4.49
N ALA A 103 -0.36 14.02 -4.41
CA ALA A 103 -1.55 14.63 -5.00
C ALA A 103 -1.62 14.24 -6.49
N TYR A 104 -2.83 14.00 -6.99
CA TYR A 104 -3.14 13.60 -8.37
C TYR A 104 -2.64 12.22 -8.84
N VAL A 105 -1.56 11.68 -8.26
CA VAL A 105 -1.02 10.34 -8.60
C VAL A 105 -1.42 9.25 -7.62
N GLY A 106 -1.89 9.64 -6.43
CA GLY A 106 -2.35 8.71 -5.40
C GLY A 106 -1.20 8.07 -4.61
N PRO A 107 -1.47 6.94 -3.93
CA PRO A 107 -0.47 6.26 -3.11
C PRO A 107 0.66 5.71 -3.96
N LEU A 108 1.86 5.65 -3.38
CA LEU A 108 3.04 5.08 -4.01
C LEU A 108 2.77 3.62 -4.38
N ARG A 109 2.92 3.30 -5.67
CA ARG A 109 2.76 1.93 -6.15
C ARG A 109 4.00 1.11 -5.80
N LYS A 110 3.78 0.09 -4.96
CA LYS A 110 4.80 -0.84 -4.46
C LYS A 110 4.72 -2.23 -5.09
N SER A 111 3.74 -2.41 -5.96
CA SER A 111 3.53 -3.63 -6.70
C SER A 111 2.96 -3.30 -8.07
N ARG A 112 3.27 -4.13 -9.05
CA ARG A 112 2.71 -4.01 -10.39
C ARG A 112 2.23 -5.38 -10.87
N ALA A 113 1.02 -5.39 -11.44
CA ALA A 113 0.43 -6.57 -12.02
C ALA A 113 0.67 -6.59 -13.53
N TYR A 114 0.90 -7.78 -14.06
CA TYR A 114 1.15 -8.06 -15.47
C TYR A 114 0.33 -9.28 -15.88
N CYS A 115 -0.11 -9.30 -17.13
CA CYS A 115 -0.69 -10.48 -17.75
C CYS A 115 0.35 -11.06 -18.71
N VAL A 116 0.80 -12.29 -18.46
CA VAL A 116 1.78 -12.99 -19.30
C VAL A 116 1.17 -14.32 -19.70
N GLN A 117 0.99 -14.54 -21.01
CA GLN A 117 0.46 -15.81 -21.56
C GLN A 117 -0.84 -16.29 -20.87
N GLY A 118 -1.72 -15.36 -20.49
CA GLY A 118 -2.99 -15.68 -19.81
C GLY A 118 -2.90 -15.83 -18.28
N HIS A 119 -1.71 -15.71 -17.69
CA HIS A 119 -1.51 -15.71 -16.24
C HIS A 119 -1.36 -14.29 -15.69
N PHE A 120 -2.06 -14.00 -14.58
CA PHE A 120 -1.89 -12.77 -13.83
C PHE A 120 -0.73 -12.91 -12.83
N LEU A 121 0.36 -12.20 -13.09
CA LEU A 121 1.54 -12.12 -12.23
C LEU A 121 1.56 -10.77 -11.53
N LYS A 122 1.84 -10.77 -10.22
CA LYS A 122 2.00 -9.53 -9.45
C LYS A 122 3.38 -9.50 -8.82
N ILE A 123 4.17 -8.53 -9.25
CA ILE A 123 5.52 -8.28 -8.74
C ILE A 123 5.42 -7.24 -7.64
N TYR A 124 6.03 -7.55 -6.50
CA TYR A 124 6.14 -6.68 -5.34
C TYR A 124 7.55 -6.13 -5.23
N LEU A 125 7.68 -4.98 -4.58
CA LEU A 125 8.97 -4.39 -4.26
C LEU A 125 9.73 -5.35 -3.34
N ASN A 126 10.84 -5.90 -3.83
CA ASN A 126 11.67 -6.84 -3.08
C ASN A 126 12.94 -6.17 -2.51
N LEU A 127 13.63 -6.87 -1.61
CA LEU A 127 14.78 -6.33 -0.91
C LEU A 127 15.92 -5.95 -1.86
N LYS A 128 16.15 -6.72 -2.93
CA LYS A 128 17.13 -6.36 -3.96
C LYS A 128 16.79 -5.02 -4.61
N MET A 129 15.56 -4.84 -5.07
CA MET A 129 15.08 -3.59 -5.68
C MET A 129 15.23 -2.42 -4.72
N LEU A 130 14.87 -2.59 -3.45
CA LEU A 130 14.99 -1.54 -2.45
C LEU A 130 16.45 -1.09 -2.26
N LEU A 131 17.37 -2.05 -2.16
CA LEU A 131 18.79 -1.76 -2.05
C LEU A 131 19.32 -1.07 -3.31
N GLU A 132 18.88 -1.46 -4.50
CA GLU A 132 19.25 -0.82 -5.76
C GLU A 132 18.74 0.64 -5.85
N ILE A 133 17.53 0.93 -5.35
CA ILE A 133 17.03 2.31 -5.25
C ILE A 133 17.96 3.14 -4.36
N TRP A 134 18.27 2.64 -3.16
CA TRP A 134 19.12 3.36 -2.21
C TRP A 134 20.58 3.45 -2.66
N GLU A 135 21.05 2.52 -3.48
CA GLU A 135 22.43 2.50 -3.95
C GLU A 135 22.66 3.39 -5.16
N ASN A 136 21.73 3.40 -6.11
CA ASN A 136 21.94 3.99 -7.43
C ASN A 136 21.21 5.32 -7.64
N ASN A 137 20.40 5.77 -6.67
CA ASN A 137 19.64 7.01 -6.81
C ASN A 137 19.90 7.99 -5.67
N ASP A 138 20.58 9.09 -6.01
CA ASP A 138 20.88 10.17 -5.07
C ASP A 138 19.60 10.86 -4.56
N ASN A 139 18.48 10.79 -5.29
CA ASN A 139 17.20 11.30 -4.79
C ASN A 139 16.66 10.51 -3.58
N PHE A 140 17.20 9.33 -3.28
CA PHE A 140 16.84 8.53 -2.11
C PHE A 140 17.89 8.59 -1.00
N ARG A 141 18.89 9.48 -1.14
CA ARG A 141 19.97 9.68 -0.17
C ARG A 141 19.93 11.08 0.37
N GLU A 142 20.06 11.18 1.68
CA GLU A 142 20.09 12.44 2.39
C GLU A 142 21.28 12.45 3.35
N PRO A 143 21.99 13.57 3.52
CA PRO A 143 23.08 13.66 4.48
C PRO A 143 22.56 13.47 5.90
N CYS A 144 23.25 12.66 6.69
CA CYS A 144 22.96 12.47 8.11
C CYS A 144 23.96 13.27 8.96
N THR A 145 23.51 13.71 10.14
CA THR A 145 24.35 14.44 11.11
C THR A 145 25.53 13.63 11.63
N CYS A 146 25.50 12.30 11.55
CA CYS A 146 26.63 11.43 11.91
C CYS A 146 27.72 11.36 10.82
N GLY A 147 27.57 12.09 9.71
CA GLY A 147 28.48 12.04 8.55
C GLY A 147 28.18 10.92 7.54
N GLY A 148 27.19 10.06 7.83
CA GLY A 148 26.70 9.04 6.92
C GLY A 148 25.61 9.52 5.96
N SER A 149 25.11 8.60 5.14
CA SER A 149 23.92 8.82 4.31
C SER A 149 22.69 8.18 4.96
N ALA A 150 21.56 8.87 4.97
CA ALA A 150 20.26 8.34 5.35
C ALA A 150 19.42 8.01 4.11
N PHE A 151 18.68 6.91 4.18
CA PHE A 151 17.90 6.42 3.07
C PHE A 151 16.42 6.75 3.21
N VAL A 152 15.87 7.33 2.15
CA VAL A 152 14.47 7.75 2.11
C VAL A 152 13.56 6.52 2.16
N ARG A 153 12.63 6.54 3.12
CA ARG A 153 11.62 5.50 3.36
C ARG A 153 10.19 5.98 3.21
N TRP A 154 9.99 7.29 3.14
CA TRP A 154 8.67 7.86 2.94
C TRP A 154 8.77 9.11 2.10
N ILE A 155 7.86 9.26 1.14
CA ILE A 155 7.75 10.44 0.28
C ILE A 155 6.31 10.90 0.16
N SER A 156 6.08 12.21 0.21
CA SER A 156 4.79 12.78 -0.16
C SER A 156 4.97 14.09 -0.91
N GLY A 157 4.01 14.46 -1.75
CA GLY A 157 4.19 15.65 -2.56
C GLY A 157 3.19 15.81 -3.68
N SER A 158 3.55 16.62 -4.66
CA SER A 158 2.78 16.81 -5.88
C SER A 158 3.73 16.86 -7.08
N PRO A 159 3.44 16.09 -8.14
CA PRO A 159 4.24 16.16 -9.36
C PRO A 159 4.06 17.48 -10.09
N LEU A 160 2.94 18.19 -9.88
CA LEU A 160 2.63 19.45 -10.57
C LEU A 160 3.30 20.65 -9.91
N SER A 161 3.33 20.72 -8.58
CA SER A 161 3.96 21.83 -7.86
C SER A 161 5.42 21.59 -7.51
N GLY A 162 5.93 20.36 -7.73
CA GLY A 162 7.29 19.96 -7.35
C GLY A 162 7.51 19.81 -5.84
N VAL A 163 6.52 20.14 -5.01
CA VAL A 163 6.60 20.02 -3.55
C VAL A 163 6.86 18.57 -3.18
N CYS A 164 7.89 18.34 -2.36
CA CYS A 164 8.26 17.04 -1.84
C CYS A 164 8.53 17.15 -0.34
N TYR A 165 7.93 16.25 0.43
CA TYR A 165 8.23 15.97 1.81
C TYR A 165 8.74 14.55 1.90
N TRP A 166 9.69 14.31 2.79
CA TRP A 166 10.29 12.99 2.91
C TRP A 166 10.74 12.68 4.32
N LYS A 167 10.88 11.38 4.60
CA LYS A 167 11.52 10.86 5.80
C LYS A 167 12.56 9.83 5.40
N ALA A 168 13.72 9.87 6.04
CA ALA A 168 14.83 8.97 5.80
C ALA A 168 15.38 8.41 7.12
N VAL A 169 16.05 7.26 7.05
CA VAL A 169 16.68 6.60 8.19
C VAL A 169 18.14 6.32 7.88
N CYS A 170 19.03 6.67 8.80
CA CYS A 170 20.44 6.40 8.66
C CYS A 170 20.78 4.95 9.08
N PRO A 171 21.45 4.14 8.25
CA PRO A 171 21.93 2.81 8.65
C PRO A 171 23.07 2.87 9.67
N GLN A 172 23.73 4.02 9.88
CA GLN A 172 24.89 4.10 10.79
C GLN A 172 24.48 4.44 12.22
N CYS A 173 23.64 5.45 12.39
CA CYS A 173 23.21 5.93 13.71
C CYS A 173 21.72 5.71 13.99
N LEU A 174 20.98 5.10 13.06
CA LEU A 174 19.54 4.81 13.16
C LEU A 174 18.65 6.04 13.35
N SER A 175 19.21 7.26 13.27
CA SER A 175 18.44 8.49 13.36
C SER A 175 17.45 8.59 12.20
N THR A 176 16.21 8.95 12.53
CA THR A 176 15.23 9.35 11.53
C THR A 176 15.36 10.84 11.27
N ILE A 177 15.50 11.21 10.00
CA ILE A 177 15.50 12.60 9.55
C ILE A 177 14.30 12.83 8.64
N SER A 178 13.82 14.07 8.59
CA SER A 178 12.73 14.48 7.71
C SER A 178 13.03 15.83 7.11
N GLY A 179 12.58 16.05 5.89
CA GLY A 179 12.80 17.32 5.21
C GLY A 179 11.70 17.62 4.20
N ASN A 180 11.80 18.83 3.67
CA ASN A 180 11.05 19.27 2.50
C ASN A 180 12.05 19.67 1.40
N GLY A 181 11.62 19.57 0.15
CA GLY A 181 12.46 19.80 -1.02
C GLY A 181 12.91 18.51 -1.72
N GLY A 182 13.56 18.69 -2.87
CA GLY A 182 13.84 17.61 -3.82
C GLY A 182 12.73 17.40 -4.83
N ASN A 183 12.96 16.50 -5.80
CA ASN A 183 12.04 16.26 -6.90
C ASN A 183 11.10 15.08 -6.58
N PHE A 184 9.85 15.38 -6.18
CA PHE A 184 8.84 14.36 -5.88
C PHE A 184 8.63 13.40 -7.06
N LEU A 185 8.52 13.95 -8.28
CA LEU A 185 8.27 13.14 -9.47
C LEU A 185 9.41 12.15 -9.69
N ALA A 186 10.67 12.59 -9.58
CA ALA A 186 11.84 11.71 -9.72
C ALA A 186 11.86 10.59 -8.67
N ARG A 187 11.53 10.89 -7.41
CA ARG A 187 11.45 9.88 -6.36
C ARG A 187 10.32 8.87 -6.63
N TYR A 188 9.15 9.37 -7.00
CA TYR A 188 7.98 8.54 -7.29
C TYR A 188 8.22 7.64 -8.51
N THR A 189 8.72 8.19 -9.62
CA THR A 189 8.98 7.43 -10.84
C THR A 189 10.13 6.46 -10.69
N CYS A 190 11.11 6.71 -9.81
CA CYS A 190 12.16 5.74 -9.53
C CYS A 190 11.60 4.43 -8.95
N VAL A 191 10.73 4.52 -7.93
CA VAL A 191 10.12 3.33 -7.30
C VAL A 191 9.20 2.61 -8.30
N VAL A 192 8.43 3.36 -9.10
CA VAL A 192 7.56 2.76 -10.11
C VAL A 192 8.39 2.14 -11.26
N GLY A 193 9.48 2.80 -11.65
CA GLY A 193 10.35 2.39 -12.75
C GLY A 193 11.10 1.10 -12.45
N ILE A 194 11.58 0.90 -11.22
CA ILE A 194 12.30 -0.33 -10.86
C ILE A 194 11.40 -1.57 -10.91
N LEU A 195 10.10 -1.40 -10.61
CA LEU A 195 9.10 -2.46 -10.76
C LEU A 195 8.93 -2.86 -12.23
N SER A 196 9.00 -1.89 -13.15
CA SER A 196 8.96 -2.14 -14.59
C SER A 196 10.19 -2.90 -15.08
N LYS A 197 11.38 -2.40 -14.73
CA LYS A 197 12.65 -2.96 -15.19
C LYS A 197 12.82 -4.43 -14.79
N ASN A 198 12.50 -4.77 -13.53
CA ASN A 198 12.62 -6.15 -13.08
C ASN A 198 11.59 -7.09 -13.72
N PHE A 199 10.43 -6.59 -14.14
CA PHE A 199 9.49 -7.40 -14.91
C PHE A 199 10.06 -7.73 -16.29
N GLU A 200 10.68 -6.76 -16.97
CA GLU A 200 11.31 -6.98 -18.27
C GLU A 200 12.42 -8.04 -18.16
N GLU A 201 13.32 -7.92 -17.17
CA GLU A 201 14.36 -8.93 -16.89
C GLU A 201 13.78 -10.32 -16.56
N PHE A 202 12.64 -10.36 -15.86
CA PHE A 202 11.95 -11.63 -15.56
C PHE A 202 11.31 -12.22 -16.82
N ALA A 203 10.64 -11.39 -17.64
CA ALA A 203 9.94 -11.81 -18.84
C ALA A 203 10.91 -12.34 -19.90
N GLU A 204 12.06 -11.69 -20.09
CA GLU A 204 13.14 -12.16 -20.97
C GLU A 204 13.59 -13.57 -20.58
N LYS A 205 13.92 -13.79 -19.29
CA LYS A 205 14.32 -15.11 -18.77
C LYS A 205 13.22 -16.17 -18.84
N PHE A 206 11.95 -15.76 -18.88
CA PHE A 206 10.82 -16.66 -18.97
C PHE A 206 10.54 -17.08 -20.42
N GLN A 207 10.88 -16.24 -21.41
CA GLN A 207 10.74 -16.53 -22.84
C GLN A 207 11.90 -17.37 -23.39
N GLU A 208 13.07 -17.37 -22.75
CA GLU A 208 14.23 -18.19 -23.12
C GLU A 208 14.10 -19.69 -22.72
N LYS A 209 12.98 -20.10 -22.14
CA LYS A 209 12.68 -21.48 -21.74
C LYS A 209 11.50 -22.06 -22.51
#